data_AF-A0A2G2C1I6-F1
#
_entry.id   AF-A0A2G2C1I6-F1
#
_cell.length_a   1.000
_cell.length_b   1.000
_cell.length_c   1.000
_cell.angle_alpha   90.00
_cell.angle_beta   90.00
_cell.angle_gamma   90.00
#
_symmetry.space_group_name_H-M   'P 1'
#
loop_
_entity.id
_entity.type
_entity.pdbx_description
1 polymer ?
#
loop_
_entity_poly.entity_id
_entity_poly.type
_entity_poly.pdbx_seq_one_letter_code
_entity_poly.pdbx_strand_id
1 'polypeptide(L)'
;VLQMILAQPFGITGTDGQFDVVATVKGGGLSGQAGAVKHGVSKALQLYDPSLRGALKAAGFLTRDSRVVERKKYGKAKARKSFQFSKR
;
A
#
# COMPACT_ATOMS: atom_id res chain seq x y z
N VAL A 1 4.79 10.00 -10.94
CA VAL A 1 5.28 8.98 -9.98
C VAL A 1 4.18 8.02 -9.50
N LEU A 2 3.07 8.49 -8.94
CA LEU A 2 2.02 7.61 -8.37
C LEU A 2 1.35 6.67 -9.39
N GLN A 3 1.22 7.08 -10.66
CA GLN A 3 0.73 6.20 -11.74
C GLN A 3 1.62 4.97 -11.97
N MET A 4 2.93 5.10 -11.84
CA MET A 4 3.85 3.96 -12.04
C MET A 4 3.63 2.89 -10.98
N ILE A 5 3.20 3.26 -9.77
CA ILE A 5 2.92 2.32 -8.68
C ILE A 5 1.70 1.45 -9.00
N LEU A 6 0.72 2.00 -9.73
CA LEU A 6 -0.49 1.28 -10.12
C LEU A 6 -0.24 0.28 -11.26
N ALA A 7 0.70 0.58 -12.15
CA ALA A 7 1.03 -0.27 -13.30
C ALA A 7 1.92 -1.47 -12.93
N GLN A 8 2.65 -1.41 -11.81
CA GLN A 8 3.56 -2.47 -11.35
C GLN A 8 2.99 -3.91 -11.36
N PRO A 9 1.79 -4.20 -10.84
CA PRO A 9 1.24 -5.56 -10.87
C PRO A 9 0.98 -6.09 -12.28
N PHE A 10 0.64 -5.22 -13.25
CA PHE A 10 0.42 -5.61 -14.63
C PHE A 10 1.73 -6.00 -15.33
N GLY A 11 2.80 -5.22 -15.10
CA GLY A 11 4.12 -5.54 -15.65
C GLY A 11 4.71 -6.86 -15.14
N ILE A 12 4.47 -7.23 -13.87
CA ILE A 12 4.96 -8.50 -13.31
C ILE A 12 4.19 -9.71 -13.83
N THR A 13 2.90 -9.52 -14.13
CA THR A 13 2.04 -10.58 -14.64
C THR A 13 2.04 -10.66 -16.17
N GLY A 14 2.70 -9.71 -16.85
CA GLY A 14 2.70 -9.61 -18.31
C GLY A 14 1.31 -9.28 -18.88
N THR A 15 0.42 -8.70 -18.05
CA THR A 15 -0.97 -8.39 -18.42
C THR A 15 -1.19 -6.91 -18.74
N ASP A 16 -0.11 -6.21 -19.10
CA ASP A 16 -0.16 -4.79 -19.47
C ASP A 16 -1.13 -4.57 -20.64
N GLY A 17 -2.06 -3.64 -20.46
CA GLY A 17 -3.05 -3.26 -21.47
C GLY A 17 -4.21 -4.24 -21.68
N GLN A 18 -4.31 -5.31 -20.89
CA GLN A 18 -5.38 -6.31 -21.05
C GLN A 18 -6.66 -5.99 -20.28
N PHE A 19 -6.60 -5.07 -19.31
CA PHE A 19 -7.69 -4.83 -18.37
C PHE A 19 -7.97 -3.34 -18.16
N ASP A 20 -9.25 -2.97 -18.18
CA ASP A 20 -9.73 -1.69 -17.69
C ASP A 20 -10.05 -1.79 -16.20
N VAL A 21 -9.48 -0.87 -15.39
CA VAL A 21 -9.65 -0.87 -13.94
C VAL A 21 -10.54 0.29 -13.51
N VAL A 22 -11.71 -0.03 -12.97
CA VAL A 22 -12.58 0.94 -12.30
C VAL A 22 -12.51 0.71 -10.79
N ALA A 23 -12.00 1.70 -10.05
CA ALA A 23 -11.83 1.60 -8.59
C ALA A 23 -12.41 2.83 -7.88
N THR A 24 -13.20 2.58 -6.83
CA THR A 24 -13.67 3.64 -5.92
C THR A 24 -12.81 3.65 -4.66
N VAL A 25 -12.18 4.78 -4.35
CA VAL A 25 -11.35 4.96 -3.15
C VAL A 25 -11.90 6.07 -2.26
N LYS A 26 -11.84 5.89 -0.94
CA LYS A 26 -12.27 6.87 0.06
C LYS A 26 -11.30 6.90 1.25
N GLY A 27 -11.06 8.08 1.81
CA GLY A 27 -10.19 8.31 2.96
C GLY A 27 -8.69 8.37 2.63
N GLY A 28 -7.87 8.65 3.66
CA GLY A 28 -6.42 8.76 3.52
C GLY A 28 -5.96 9.95 2.68
N GLY A 29 -4.91 9.76 1.87
CA GLY A 29 -4.40 10.72 0.90
C GLY A 29 -3.88 10.03 -0.36
N LEU A 30 -3.46 10.79 -1.37
CA LEU A 30 -3.12 10.28 -2.71
C LEU A 30 -2.16 9.08 -2.71
N SER A 31 -1.09 9.14 -1.92
CA SER A 31 -0.10 8.05 -1.84
C SER A 31 -0.67 6.79 -1.18
N GLY A 32 -1.45 6.95 -0.11
CA GLY A 32 -2.09 5.81 0.57
C GLY A 32 -3.17 5.15 -0.29
N GLN A 33 -3.92 5.97 -1.05
CA GLN A 33 -4.90 5.48 -2.01
C GLN A 33 -4.24 4.71 -3.15
N ALA A 34 -3.14 5.21 -3.71
CA ALA A 34 -2.39 4.50 -4.75
C ALA A 34 -1.90 3.12 -4.27
N GLY A 35 -1.39 3.03 -3.04
CA GLY A 35 -1.02 1.75 -2.42
C GLY A 35 -2.21 0.80 -2.22
N ALA A 36 -3.36 1.33 -1.82
CA ALA A 36 -4.58 0.55 -1.64
C ALA A 36 -5.11 -0.02 -2.96
N VAL A 37 -5.16 0.78 -4.04
CA VAL A 37 -5.60 0.33 -5.36
C VAL A 37 -4.63 -0.72 -5.91
N LYS A 38 -3.31 -0.50 -5.80
CA LYS A 38 -2.30 -1.50 -6.19
C LYS A 38 -2.54 -2.85 -5.52
N HIS A 39 -2.80 -2.85 -4.21
CA HIS A 39 -3.06 -4.08 -3.47
C HIS A 39 -4.37 -4.75 -3.90
N GLY A 40 -5.41 -3.95 -4.19
CA GLY A 40 -6.68 -4.44 -4.73
C GLY A 40 -6.52 -5.11 -6.10
N VAL A 41 -5.82 -4.46 -7.03
CA VAL A 41 -5.51 -4.99 -8.37
C VAL A 41 -4.73 -6.30 -8.27
N SER A 42 -3.72 -6.35 -7.38
CA SER A 42 -2.92 -7.57 -7.18
C SER A 42 -3.76 -8.74 -6.68
N LYS A 43 -4.76 -8.49 -5.81
CA LYS A 43 -5.71 -9.52 -5.39
C LYS A 43 -6.66 -9.93 -6.52
N ALA A 44 -7.13 -8.98 -7.33
CA ALA A 44 -7.98 -9.27 -8.47
C ALA A 44 -7.28 -10.17 -9.50
N LEU A 45 -6.03 -9.87 -9.85
CA LEU A 45 -5.22 -10.71 -10.74
C LEU A 45 -5.01 -12.12 -10.19
N GLN A 46 -4.81 -12.25 -8.87
CA GLN A 46 -4.68 -13.55 -8.21
C GLN A 46 -5.99 -14.38 -8.23
N LEU A 47 -7.16 -13.72 -8.24
CA LEU A 47 -8.45 -14.39 -8.36
C LEU A 47 -8.78 -14.77 -9.80
N TYR A 48 -8.34 -13.95 -10.75
CA TYR A 48 -8.48 -14.22 -12.18
C TYR A 48 -7.67 -15.45 -12.60
N ASP A 49 -6.37 -15.47 -12.27
CA ASP A 49 -5.52 -16.63 -12.51
C ASP A 49 -4.70 -16.98 -11.25
N PRO A 50 -5.03 -18.10 -10.57
CA PRO A 50 -4.30 -18.58 -9.40
C PRO A 50 -2.80 -18.84 -9.65
N SER A 51 -2.39 -19.08 -10.89
CA SER A 51 -0.99 -19.34 -11.26
C SER A 51 -0.09 -18.11 -10.99
N LEU A 52 -0.65 -16.90 -11.13
CA LEU A 52 0.04 -15.62 -10.96
C LEU A 52 0.40 -15.32 -9.49
N ARG A 53 -0.16 -16.08 -8.54
CA ARG A 53 0.09 -15.90 -7.10
C ARG A 53 1.58 -16.00 -6.76
N GLY A 54 2.33 -16.89 -7.43
CA GLY A 54 3.76 -17.06 -7.20
C GLY A 54 4.55 -15.78 -7.46
N ALA A 55 4.39 -15.23 -8.66
CA ALA A 55 5.06 -13.98 -9.08
C ALA A 55 4.63 -12.78 -8.22
N LEU A 56 3.33 -12.63 -7.97
CA LEU A 56 2.78 -11.53 -7.17
C LEU A 56 3.22 -11.57 -5.70
N LYS A 57 3.38 -12.78 -5.13
CA LYS A 57 3.88 -12.96 -3.77
C LYS A 57 5.37 -12.65 -3.67
N ALA A 58 6.17 -13.11 -4.65
CA ALA A 58 7.61 -12.82 -4.71
C ALA A 58 7.88 -11.31 -4.82
N ALA A 59 7.04 -10.60 -5.58
CA ALA A 59 7.08 -9.14 -5.70
C ALA A 59 6.57 -8.37 -4.47
N GLY A 60 6.00 -9.06 -3.47
CA GLY A 60 5.50 -8.46 -2.24
C GLY A 60 4.17 -7.71 -2.37
N PHE A 61 3.42 -7.88 -3.46
CA PHE A 61 2.19 -7.09 -3.71
C PHE A 61 0.94 -7.64 -2.99
N LEU A 62 1.00 -8.90 -2.56
CA LEU A 62 -0.08 -9.56 -1.81
C LEU A 62 -0.04 -9.27 -0.29
N THR A 63 1.04 -8.67 0.22
CA THR A 63 1.16 -8.34 1.64
C THR A 63 0.53 -6.99 1.90
N ARG A 64 -0.40 -6.93 2.87
CA ARG A 64 -0.97 -5.66 3.33
C ARG A 64 0.09 -4.89 4.14
N ASP A 65 0.28 -3.63 3.83
CA ASP A 65 1.03 -2.72 4.70
C ASP A 65 0.24 -2.44 5.98
N SER A 66 0.73 -2.94 7.11
CA SER A 66 0.10 -2.80 8.43
C SER A 66 0.51 -1.53 9.16
N ARG A 67 1.39 -0.70 8.59
CA ARG A 67 1.85 0.53 9.21
C ARG A 67 0.69 1.51 9.38
N VAL A 68 0.52 2.00 10.59
CA VAL A 68 -0.48 3.00 10.97
C VAL A 68 0.21 4.08 11.81
N VAL A 69 -0.35 5.28 11.80
CA VAL A 69 0.12 6.38 12.67
C VAL A 69 0.06 5.92 14.13
N GLU A 70 1.20 5.96 14.81
CA GLU A 70 1.27 5.58 16.22
C GLU A 70 0.46 6.55 17.07
N ARG A 71 -0.29 6.00 18.03
CA ARG A 71 -1.09 6.77 18.98
C ARG A 71 -0.21 7.78 19.73
N LYS A 72 -0.77 8.98 19.97
CA LYS A 72 -0.15 9.97 20.88
C LYS A 72 -0.12 9.42 22.31
N LYS A 73 1.07 9.31 22.88
CA LYS A 73 1.29 8.93 24.28
C LYS A 73 1.17 10.16 25.18
N TYR A 74 0.64 10.00 26.40
CA TYR A 74 0.56 11.08 27.38
C TYR A 74 1.99 11.49 27.81
N GLY A 75 2.14 12.75 28.26
CA GLY A 75 3.45 13.29 28.63
C GLY A 75 4.42 13.51 27.46
N LYS A 76 3.98 13.33 26.21
CA LYS A 76 4.80 13.55 25.00
C LYS A 76 4.18 14.58 24.07
N ALA A 77 5.05 15.33 23.37
CA ALA A 77 4.64 16.35 22.40
C ALA A 77 3.98 15.72 21.15
N LYS A 78 4.47 14.55 20.70
CA LYS A 78 3.89 13.73 19.62
C LYS A 78 3.95 12.25 20.00
N ALA A 79 3.68 11.33 19.07
CA ALA A 79 3.71 9.89 19.32
C ALA A 79 4.96 9.41 20.08
N ARG A 80 6.17 9.84 19.66
CA ARG A 80 7.43 9.50 20.34
C ARG A 80 8.22 10.69 20.88
N LYS A 81 8.01 11.89 20.35
CA LYS A 81 8.77 13.11 20.69
C LYS A 81 8.49 13.54 22.13
N SER A 82 9.51 13.46 22.98
CA SER A 82 9.47 13.99 24.35
C SER A 82 9.74 15.49 24.36
N PHE A 83 9.34 16.16 25.45
CA PHE A 83 9.78 17.52 25.73
C PHE A 83 11.26 17.54 26.13
N GLN A 84 11.91 18.68 25.96
CA GLN A 84 13.26 18.87 26.48
C GLN A 84 13.22 18.79 28.01
N PHE A 85 14.16 18.03 28.59
CA PHE A 85 14.27 17.85 30.03
C PHE A 85 15.62 18.39 30.51
N SER A 86 15.60 19.24 31.53
CA SER A 86 16.79 19.67 32.27
C SER A 86 16.86 18.93 33.60
N LYS A 87 18.03 18.39 33.94
CA LYS A 87 18.29 17.60 35.16
C LYS A 87 18.90 18.43 36.31
N ARG A 88 18.85 19.75 36.26
CA ARG A 88 19.42 20.64 37.26
C ARG A 88 18.37 21.62 37.72
#